data_AF-A0A2N2IQ67-F1
#
_entry.id   AF-A0A2N2IQ67-F1
#
_cell.length_a   1.000
_cell.length_b   1.000
_cell.length_c   1.000
_cell.angle_alpha   90.00
_cell.angle_beta   90.00
_cell.angle_gamma   90.00
#
_symmetry.space_group_name_H-M   'P 1'
#
loop_
_entity.id
_entity.type
_entity.pdbx_description
1 polymer ?
#
loop_
_entity_poly.entity_id
_entity_poly.type
_entity_poly.pdbx_seq_one_letter_code
_entity_poly.pdbx_strand_id
1 'polypeptide(L)'
;MKKYLGILLVSAGLWACSHGGAGTVPRPMEPGARALTAEDSTSAVPAAPSMDEDATLLAQRAPAKPAPPATPPAAGAPKEPETASDATPLTRRLIVYAAALSVGVFEPEKSAQAAIELAEKLGGYMKSRTNNDLVVRVPAEQFFAFIKELEGYGHMASRVINSQDITSQFVDLTIRLNNLLITRTRLQAILEKARNVEETLAVERELNRVSGEIEQIKGRLRLFQNLVDYATVQLTFFVRHGQSSVTPNPVKVDTPIYWIKRFDVVTLFRN
;
A
#
# COMPACT_ATOMS: atom_id res chain seq x y z
N MET A 1 22.21 -53.15 11.62
CA MET A 1 23.32 -52.91 10.66
C MET A 1 22.87 -53.37 9.27
N LYS A 2 23.03 -52.55 8.22
CA LYS A 2 22.86 -52.90 6.77
C LYS A 2 21.45 -53.42 6.39
N LYS A 3 20.90 -53.18 5.18
CA LYS A 3 21.50 -52.81 3.89
C LYS A 3 20.71 -51.68 3.19
N TYR A 4 21.42 -51.03 2.26
CA TYR A 4 20.96 -50.01 1.32
C TYR A 4 19.80 -50.45 0.43
N LEU A 5 18.95 -49.50 0.06
CA LEU A 5 18.18 -49.51 -1.18
C LEU A 5 18.37 -48.13 -1.83
N GLY A 6 18.83 -48.11 -3.08
CA GLY A 6 18.82 -46.93 -3.91
C GLY A 6 18.19 -47.25 -5.26
N ILE A 7 17.74 -46.24 -5.97
CA ILE A 7 17.73 -46.17 -7.43
C ILE A 7 17.79 -44.70 -7.82
N LEU A 8 18.76 -44.38 -8.66
CA LEU A 8 18.98 -43.08 -9.28
C LEU A 8 18.27 -43.11 -10.63
N LEU A 9 17.42 -42.12 -10.93
CA LEU A 9 16.87 -41.96 -12.27
C LEU A 9 17.10 -40.53 -12.75
N VAL A 10 18.10 -40.40 -13.62
CA VAL A 10 18.44 -39.16 -14.32
C VAL A 10 17.60 -39.08 -15.59
N SER A 11 16.86 -38.00 -15.78
CA SER A 11 16.22 -37.66 -17.05
C SER A 11 16.67 -36.26 -17.49
N ALA A 12 17.62 -36.22 -18.42
CA ALA A 12 18.03 -34.98 -19.07
C ALA A 12 16.95 -34.55 -20.10
N GLY A 13 16.45 -33.31 -19.97
CA GLY A 13 15.51 -32.69 -20.91
C GLY A 13 16.24 -31.74 -21.86
N LEU A 14 16.10 -31.97 -23.17
CA LEU A 14 16.80 -31.27 -24.25
C LEU A 14 16.63 -29.74 -24.24
N TRP A 15 17.75 -29.04 -24.47
CA TRP A 15 17.75 -27.71 -25.09
C TRP A 15 17.35 -27.81 -26.56
N ALA A 16 16.47 -26.91 -27.01
CA ALA A 16 16.19 -26.70 -28.43
C ALA A 16 16.35 -25.20 -28.75
N CYS A 17 17.43 -24.85 -29.42
CA CYS A 17 17.61 -23.52 -29.99
C CYS A 17 16.77 -23.40 -31.28
N SER A 18 16.02 -22.31 -31.43
CA SER A 18 15.48 -21.89 -32.73
C SER A 18 15.73 -20.39 -32.91
N HIS A 19 16.26 -20.03 -34.09
CA HIS A 19 16.65 -18.66 -34.46
C HIS A 19 15.71 -18.12 -35.54
N GLY A 20 15.48 -16.81 -35.52
CA GLY A 20 15.16 -16.03 -36.72
C GLY A 20 13.67 -15.75 -36.97
N GLY A 21 13.32 -14.47 -36.93
CA GLY A 21 12.01 -13.95 -37.35
C GLY A 21 12.03 -12.42 -37.29
N ALA A 22 12.12 -11.76 -38.45
CA ALA A 22 12.31 -10.31 -38.52
C ALA A 22 11.06 -9.52 -38.11
N GLY A 23 11.27 -8.31 -37.58
CA GLY A 23 10.21 -7.49 -37.02
C GLY A 23 9.29 -6.83 -38.05
N THR A 24 8.05 -6.57 -37.64
CA THR A 24 7.09 -5.70 -38.32
C THR A 24 6.51 -4.71 -37.30
N VAL A 25 6.57 -3.42 -37.64
CA VAL A 25 6.04 -2.34 -36.79
C VAL A 25 4.56 -2.11 -37.10
N PRO A 26 3.65 -2.12 -36.12
CA PRO A 26 2.27 -1.74 -36.37
C PRO A 26 2.16 -0.21 -36.57
N ARG A 27 1.64 0.20 -37.73
CA ARG A 27 1.23 1.60 -37.97
C ARG A 27 -0.06 1.90 -37.20
N PRO A 28 -0.21 3.10 -36.59
CA PRO A 28 -1.51 3.59 -36.17
C PRO A 28 -2.37 3.94 -37.40
N MET A 29 -3.68 3.75 -37.26
CA MET A 29 -4.67 3.93 -38.33
C MET A 29 -5.41 5.26 -38.12
N GLU A 30 -5.19 6.23 -39.01
CA GLU A 30 -6.00 7.45 -39.07
C GLU A 30 -7.34 7.20 -39.79
N PRO A 31 -8.47 7.70 -39.27
CA PRO A 31 -9.70 7.84 -40.04
C PRO A 31 -9.73 9.20 -40.75
N GLY A 32 -9.62 9.19 -42.07
CA GLY A 32 -9.72 10.41 -42.90
C GLY A 32 -11.15 10.95 -43.02
N ALA A 33 -11.27 12.28 -43.20
CA ALA A 33 -12.54 12.99 -43.28
C ALA A 33 -13.07 13.22 -44.71
N ARG A 34 -14.40 13.21 -44.87
CA ARG A 34 -15.26 13.97 -45.82
C ARG A 34 -16.73 13.62 -45.47
N ALA A 35 -17.57 14.58 -45.05
CA ALA A 35 -18.33 15.55 -45.86
C ALA A 35 -19.35 14.85 -46.78
N LEU A 36 -20.66 15.18 -46.88
CA LEU A 36 -21.48 16.37 -46.53
C LEU A 36 -22.80 15.86 -45.85
N THR A 37 -23.70 16.63 -45.22
CA THR A 37 -24.44 17.84 -45.67
C THR A 37 -24.89 18.71 -44.48
N ALA A 38 -25.26 19.96 -44.75
CA ALA A 38 -25.78 20.91 -43.77
C ALA A 38 -27.14 21.47 -44.22
N GLU A 39 -28.13 21.46 -43.32
CA GLU A 39 -29.24 22.43 -43.17
C GLU A 39 -29.54 22.46 -41.65
N ASP A 40 -29.24 23.56 -40.98
CA ASP A 40 -30.15 24.64 -40.59
C ASP A 40 -30.96 24.37 -39.30
N SER A 41 -30.73 25.23 -38.30
CA SER A 41 -31.68 25.65 -37.25
C SER A 41 -30.93 26.47 -36.20
N THR A 42 -31.26 27.75 -36.11
CA THR A 42 -30.67 28.70 -35.16
C THR A 42 -31.35 28.64 -33.80
N SER A 43 -30.60 28.85 -32.72
CA SER A 43 -31.14 29.43 -31.48
C SER A 43 -30.04 30.15 -30.71
N ALA A 44 -30.34 31.36 -30.24
CA ALA A 44 -29.35 32.33 -29.78
C ALA A 44 -29.22 32.37 -28.25
N VAL A 45 -28.01 32.68 -27.78
CA VAL A 45 -27.73 33.03 -26.38
C VAL A 45 -27.88 34.55 -26.20
N PRO A 46 -28.69 35.05 -25.25
CA PRO A 46 -28.65 36.45 -24.84
C PRO A 46 -27.59 36.67 -23.74
N ALA A 47 -26.83 37.75 -23.89
CA ALA A 47 -25.83 38.19 -22.92
C ALA A 47 -26.45 39.03 -21.78
N ALA A 48 -25.73 39.14 -20.67
CA ALA A 48 -26.06 40.05 -19.57
C ALA A 48 -25.55 41.49 -19.85
N PRO A 49 -26.21 42.52 -19.30
CA PRO A 49 -25.60 43.83 -19.06
C PRO A 49 -25.50 44.15 -17.56
N SER A 50 -24.70 45.17 -17.23
CA SER A 50 -24.35 45.59 -15.86
C SER A 50 -24.28 47.11 -15.75
N MET A 51 -24.61 47.65 -14.57
CA MET A 51 -24.30 49.01 -14.07
C MET A 51 -24.97 50.19 -14.80
N ASP A 52 -25.13 51.40 -14.24
CA ASP A 52 -25.31 51.97 -12.86
C ASP A 52 -25.92 53.39 -13.07
N GLU A 53 -26.27 54.29 -12.14
CA GLU A 53 -26.13 54.50 -10.68
C GLU A 53 -27.31 55.42 -10.25
N ASP A 54 -27.69 55.52 -8.96
CA ASP A 54 -28.51 56.64 -8.45
C ASP A 54 -28.34 56.86 -6.92
N ALA A 55 -27.26 57.55 -6.53
CA ALA A 55 -27.13 58.26 -5.25
C ALA A 55 -27.43 59.76 -5.49
N THR A 56 -28.13 60.52 -4.64
CA THR A 56 -27.95 60.73 -3.19
C THR A 56 -29.02 61.74 -2.74
N LEU A 57 -29.60 61.65 -1.53
CA LEU A 57 -29.85 62.81 -0.65
C LEU A 57 -30.20 62.38 0.80
N LEU A 58 -29.25 62.62 1.72
CA LEU A 58 -29.36 63.19 3.08
C LEU A 58 -30.58 62.87 4.00
N ALA A 59 -30.47 62.70 5.33
CA ALA A 59 -29.34 62.48 6.26
C ALA A 59 -29.89 62.21 7.70
N GLN A 60 -29.07 61.60 8.57
CA GLN A 60 -29.13 61.64 10.05
C GLN A 60 -30.36 61.06 10.80
N ARG A 61 -30.15 59.97 11.57
CA ARG A 61 -30.12 60.01 13.06
C ARG A 61 -29.56 58.70 13.68
N ALA A 62 -28.53 58.82 14.52
CA ALA A 62 -28.13 57.82 15.54
C ALA A 62 -28.89 58.12 16.87
N PRO A 63 -28.98 57.26 17.91
CA PRO A 63 -28.07 56.19 18.38
C PRO A 63 -28.81 54.80 18.53
N ALA A 64 -28.38 53.73 19.23
CA ALA A 64 -27.47 53.57 20.37
C ALA A 64 -26.88 52.15 20.53
N LYS A 65 -25.95 52.03 21.49
CA LYS A 65 -25.16 50.85 21.88
C LYS A 65 -25.97 49.84 22.71
N PRO A 66 -25.90 48.52 22.47
CA PRO A 66 -26.54 47.52 23.34
C PRO A 66 -25.90 47.44 24.72
N ALA A 67 -26.73 47.32 25.76
CA ALA A 67 -26.31 47.04 27.14
C ALA A 67 -26.17 45.53 27.39
N PRO A 68 -25.34 45.08 28.35
CA PRO A 68 -25.19 43.67 28.67
C PRO A 68 -26.44 43.09 29.38
N PRO A 69 -26.78 41.80 29.19
CA PRO A 69 -27.91 41.16 29.85
C PRO A 69 -27.66 40.94 31.35
N ALA A 70 -28.71 41.09 32.15
CA ALA A 70 -28.68 40.93 33.59
C ALA A 70 -28.69 39.44 34.02
N THR A 71 -28.02 39.16 35.14
CA THR A 71 -27.93 37.83 35.78
C THR A 71 -29.25 37.40 36.45
N PRO A 72 -29.83 36.23 36.11
CA PRO A 72 -30.88 35.61 36.93
C PRO A 72 -30.33 34.94 38.20
N PRO A 73 -31.10 34.81 39.29
CA PRO A 73 -30.62 34.24 40.55
C PRO A 73 -30.37 32.72 40.49
N ALA A 74 -29.46 32.25 41.34
CA ALA A 74 -29.18 30.82 41.49
C ALA A 74 -30.39 30.04 42.04
N ALA A 75 -30.81 29.01 41.31
CA ALA A 75 -31.65 27.92 41.78
C ALA A 75 -30.91 26.60 41.49
N GLY A 76 -30.99 25.65 42.42
CA GLY A 76 -30.05 24.53 42.49
C GLY A 76 -30.02 23.63 41.25
N ALA A 77 -28.82 23.37 40.74
CA ALA A 77 -28.60 22.31 39.76
C ALA A 77 -28.83 20.94 40.41
N PRO A 78 -29.69 20.07 39.83
CA PRO A 78 -29.63 18.64 40.10
C PRO A 78 -28.22 18.15 39.78
N LYS A 79 -27.64 17.38 40.69
CA LYS A 79 -26.34 16.75 40.48
C LYS A 79 -26.52 15.67 39.41
N GLU A 80 -26.28 16.02 38.14
CA GLU A 80 -26.16 15.02 37.08
C GLU A 80 -25.16 13.96 37.56
N PRO A 81 -25.50 12.67 37.48
CA PRO A 81 -24.50 11.65 37.67
C PRO A 81 -23.48 11.86 36.56
N GLU A 82 -22.25 12.18 36.94
CA GLU A 82 -21.10 11.94 36.08
C GLU A 82 -21.15 10.44 35.75
N THR A 83 -21.72 10.12 34.59
CA THR A 83 -21.43 8.88 33.89
C THR A 83 -19.96 8.96 33.59
N ALA A 84 -19.18 8.46 34.55
CA ALA A 84 -17.88 7.89 34.30
C ALA A 84 -18.07 7.00 33.08
N SER A 85 -17.63 7.53 31.94
CA SER A 85 -17.56 6.77 30.71
C SER A 85 -16.42 5.80 30.97
N ASP A 86 -16.78 4.66 31.57
CA ASP A 86 -16.05 3.41 31.43
C ASP A 86 -16.04 3.10 29.94
N ALA A 87 -15.16 3.79 29.24
CA ALA A 87 -14.81 3.55 27.87
C ALA A 87 -14.21 2.14 27.85
N THR A 88 -15.09 1.17 27.56
CA THR A 88 -14.82 -0.27 27.54
C THR A 88 -13.41 -0.49 26.99
N PRO A 89 -12.52 -1.17 27.74
CA PRO A 89 -11.09 -1.06 27.52
C PRO A 89 -10.72 -1.48 26.11
N LEU A 90 -10.35 -0.48 25.31
CA LEU A 90 -9.71 -0.55 24.00
C LEU A 90 -10.08 -1.80 23.18
N THR A 91 -11.07 -1.68 22.29
CA THR A 91 -11.16 -2.55 21.10
C THR A 91 -9.75 -2.64 20.50
N ARG A 92 -9.11 -3.80 20.63
CA ARG A 92 -7.70 -3.98 20.26
C ARG A 92 -7.55 -3.58 18.80
N ARG A 93 -6.83 -2.49 18.54
CA ARG A 93 -6.60 -2.01 17.18
C ARG A 93 -5.85 -3.07 16.38
N LEU A 94 -6.42 -3.46 15.26
CA LEU A 94 -5.87 -4.45 14.35
C LEU A 94 -4.99 -3.69 13.34
N ILE A 95 -3.70 -3.61 13.62
CA ILE A 95 -2.72 -2.88 12.81
C ILE A 95 -1.88 -3.88 12.02
N VAL A 96 -1.87 -3.72 10.69
CA VAL A 96 -0.99 -4.46 9.79
C VAL A 96 0.29 -3.66 9.58
N TYR A 97 1.44 -4.29 9.79
CA TYR A 97 2.75 -3.71 9.53
C TYR A 97 3.40 -4.30 8.28
N ALA A 98 3.93 -3.42 7.43
CA ALA A 98 4.71 -3.79 6.26
C ALA A 98 5.95 -2.90 6.13
N ALA A 99 7.11 -3.49 5.84
CA ALA A 99 8.33 -2.76 5.56
C ALA A 99 8.93 -3.20 4.21
N ALA A 100 9.51 -2.24 3.49
CA ALA A 100 10.41 -2.46 2.37
C ALA A 100 11.73 -1.75 2.67
N LEU A 101 12.82 -2.51 2.74
CA LEU A 101 14.13 -2.07 3.20
C LEU A 101 15.19 -2.42 2.17
N SER A 102 16.05 -1.46 1.84
CA SER A 102 17.20 -1.68 0.96
C SER A 102 18.49 -1.59 1.76
N VAL A 103 19.25 -2.68 1.81
CA VAL A 103 20.44 -2.82 2.67
C VAL A 103 21.69 -3.02 1.83
N GLY A 104 22.63 -2.08 1.95
CA GLY A 104 23.94 -2.13 1.33
C GLY A 104 24.90 -2.98 2.16
N VAL A 105 25.34 -4.10 1.58
CA VAL A 105 26.19 -5.11 2.24
C VAL A 105 27.36 -5.49 1.34
N PHE A 106 28.40 -6.10 1.91
CA PHE A 106 29.53 -6.61 1.12
C PHE A 106 29.23 -8.01 0.55
N GLU A 107 28.56 -8.87 1.31
CA GLU A 107 28.22 -10.24 0.92
C GLU A 107 26.70 -10.47 1.08
N PRO A 108 25.90 -10.30 0.00
CA PRO A 108 24.44 -10.46 0.05
C PRO A 108 23.96 -11.80 0.62
N GLU A 109 24.62 -12.90 0.25
CA GLU A 109 24.21 -14.25 0.66
C GLU A 109 24.32 -14.48 2.18
N LYS A 110 25.44 -14.07 2.78
CA LYS A 110 25.67 -14.15 4.24
C LYS A 110 24.72 -13.21 4.99
N SER A 111 24.53 -11.99 4.50
CA SER A 111 23.61 -11.02 5.12
C SER A 111 22.15 -11.47 5.07
N ALA A 112 21.71 -12.05 3.95
CA ALA A 112 20.39 -12.64 3.83
C ALA A 112 20.21 -13.86 4.76
N GLN A 113 21.26 -14.67 4.95
CA GLN A 113 21.23 -15.79 5.89
C GLN A 113 21.12 -15.32 7.35
N ALA A 114 21.93 -14.35 7.76
CA ALA A 114 21.85 -13.75 9.10
C ALA A 114 20.49 -13.08 9.37
N ALA A 115 19.87 -12.47 8.36
CA ALA A 115 18.53 -11.90 8.48
C ALA A 115 17.43 -12.95 8.66
N ILE A 116 17.59 -14.16 8.11
CA ILE A 116 16.68 -15.29 8.34
C ILE A 116 16.84 -15.81 9.76
N GLU A 117 18.07 -16.05 10.22
CA GLU A 117 18.36 -16.52 11.57
C GLU A 117 17.89 -15.53 12.65
N LEU A 118 18.05 -14.22 12.40
CA LEU A 118 17.49 -13.16 13.25
C LEU A 118 15.96 -13.21 13.29
N ALA A 119 15.29 -13.47 12.16
CA ALA A 119 13.84 -13.58 12.11
C ALA A 119 13.35 -14.80 12.90
N GLU A 120 13.96 -15.96 12.70
CA GLU A 120 13.62 -17.22 13.38
C GLU A 120 13.84 -17.09 14.89
N LYS A 121 14.93 -16.46 15.33
CA LYS A 121 15.21 -16.11 16.74
C LYS A 121 14.08 -15.27 17.38
N LEU A 122 13.43 -14.40 16.61
CA LEU A 122 12.32 -13.55 17.05
C LEU A 122 10.93 -14.19 16.84
N GLY A 123 10.86 -15.50 16.53
CA GLY A 123 9.61 -16.22 16.29
C GLY A 123 8.99 -15.96 14.91
N GLY A 124 9.76 -15.37 13.99
CA GLY A 124 9.42 -15.20 12.59
C GLY A 124 9.83 -16.39 11.72
N TYR A 125 9.60 -16.27 10.42
CA TYR A 125 9.97 -17.27 9.42
C TYR A 125 10.20 -16.63 8.03
N MET A 126 11.05 -17.24 7.23
CA MET A 126 11.24 -16.87 5.83
C MET A 126 10.00 -17.26 5.01
N LYS A 127 9.45 -16.32 4.23
CA LYS A 127 8.34 -16.57 3.28
C LYS A 127 8.85 -16.87 1.87
N SER A 128 9.89 -16.17 1.40
CA SER A 128 10.49 -16.35 0.08
C SER A 128 11.90 -15.78 0.06
N ARG A 129 12.78 -16.34 -0.79
CA ARG A 129 14.13 -15.84 -1.03
C ARG A 129 14.51 -16.03 -2.50
N THR A 130 15.04 -14.95 -3.07
CA THR A 130 15.72 -14.86 -4.36
C THR A 130 17.17 -14.40 -4.07
N ASN A 131 18.04 -14.31 -5.07
CA ASN A 131 19.46 -13.93 -4.92
C ASN A 131 19.67 -12.67 -4.05
N ASN A 132 18.93 -11.60 -4.35
CA ASN A 132 19.06 -10.30 -3.69
C ASN A 132 17.82 -9.93 -2.86
N ASP A 133 16.68 -10.58 -3.09
CA ASP A 133 15.41 -10.25 -2.42
C ASP A 133 15.02 -11.33 -1.41
N LEU A 134 14.67 -10.92 -0.21
CA LEU A 134 14.26 -11.78 0.90
C LEU A 134 12.95 -11.24 1.49
N VAL A 135 11.95 -12.10 1.60
CA VAL A 135 10.66 -11.78 2.20
C VAL A 135 10.48 -12.60 3.46
N VAL A 136 10.30 -11.91 4.59
CA VAL A 136 10.24 -12.48 5.93
C VAL A 136 8.91 -12.12 6.58
N ARG A 137 8.39 -13.04 7.40
CA ARG A 137 7.30 -12.79 8.34
C ARG A 137 7.86 -12.74 9.75
N VAL A 138 7.58 -11.65 10.46
CA VAL A 138 8.03 -11.40 11.82
C VAL A 138 6.80 -11.11 12.68
N PRO A 139 6.66 -11.66 13.90
CA PRO A 139 5.55 -11.31 14.79
C PRO A 139 5.44 -9.79 14.96
N ALA A 140 4.22 -9.24 14.89
CA ALA A 140 4.02 -7.79 14.88
C ALA A 140 4.61 -7.09 16.12
N GLU A 141 4.61 -7.76 17.29
CA GLU A 141 5.23 -7.27 18.52
C GLU A 141 6.76 -7.11 18.41
N GLN A 142 7.43 -7.97 17.63
CA GLN A 142 8.88 -7.99 17.43
C GLN A 142 9.34 -7.21 16.20
N PHE A 143 8.42 -6.67 15.40
CA PHE A 143 8.72 -5.98 14.13
C PHE A 143 9.74 -4.85 14.27
N PHE A 144 9.57 -3.97 15.27
CA PHE A 144 10.49 -2.85 15.50
C PHE A 144 11.84 -3.31 16.06
N ALA A 145 11.87 -4.39 16.85
CA ALA A 145 13.12 -4.99 17.33
C ALA A 145 13.92 -5.60 16.17
N PHE A 146 13.26 -6.36 15.28
CA PHE A 146 13.87 -6.93 14.07
C PHE A 146 14.50 -5.84 13.19
N ILE A 147 13.76 -4.75 12.89
CA ILE A 147 14.28 -3.65 12.05
C ILE A 147 15.49 -2.98 12.71
N LYS A 148 15.49 -2.81 14.04
CA LYS A 148 16.60 -2.22 14.79
C LYS A 148 17.83 -3.12 14.86
N GLU A 149 17.66 -4.43 15.07
CA GLU A 149 18.79 -5.39 15.00
C GLU A 149 19.37 -5.43 13.57
N LEU A 150 18.52 -5.40 12.54
CA LEU A 150 18.93 -5.40 11.13
C LEU A 150 19.81 -4.19 10.74
N GLU A 151 19.59 -3.00 11.32
CA GLU A 151 20.48 -1.83 11.12
C GLU A 151 21.95 -2.11 11.47
N GLY A 152 22.22 -3.06 12.38
CA GLY A 152 23.58 -3.43 12.77
C GLY A 152 24.33 -4.28 11.73
N TYR A 153 23.63 -4.92 10.79
CA TYR A 153 24.23 -5.87 9.84
C TYR A 153 24.66 -5.24 8.51
N GLY A 154 24.25 -4.00 8.21
CA GLY A 154 24.57 -3.36 6.94
C GLY A 154 24.10 -1.90 6.86
N HIS A 155 24.53 -1.19 5.83
CA HIS A 155 24.15 0.22 5.65
C HIS A 155 22.76 0.30 5.02
N MET A 156 21.76 0.79 5.77
CA MET A 156 20.41 0.96 5.24
C MET A 156 20.34 2.18 4.32
N ALA A 157 20.16 1.96 3.02
CA ALA A 157 20.04 3.04 2.02
C ALA A 157 18.60 3.47 1.77
N SER A 158 17.62 2.60 2.00
CA SER A 158 16.21 2.96 1.94
C SER A 158 15.40 2.22 2.99
N ARG A 159 14.42 2.92 3.56
CA ARG A 159 13.47 2.43 4.56
C ARG A 159 12.09 2.99 4.26
N VAL A 160 11.17 2.11 3.90
CA VAL A 160 9.73 2.41 3.83
C VAL A 160 9.03 1.52 4.85
N ILE A 161 8.36 2.13 5.82
CA ILE A 161 7.56 1.43 6.83
C ILE A 161 6.13 1.95 6.72
N ASN A 162 5.19 1.04 6.51
CA ASN A 162 3.77 1.30 6.41
C ASN A 162 3.04 0.58 7.54
N SER A 163 2.08 1.26 8.15
CA SER A 163 1.14 0.69 9.11
C SER A 163 -0.29 1.02 8.67
N GLN A 164 -1.17 0.02 8.64
CA GLN A 164 -2.58 0.20 8.29
C GLN A 164 -3.48 -0.32 9.42
N ASP A 165 -4.33 0.54 9.96
CA ASP A 165 -5.42 0.10 10.83
C ASP A 165 -6.53 -0.53 9.97
N ILE A 166 -6.83 -1.80 10.25
CA ILE A 166 -7.87 -2.59 9.57
C ILE A 166 -9.03 -2.96 10.51
N THR A 167 -9.11 -2.34 11.70
CA THR A 167 -10.09 -2.69 12.74
C THR A 167 -11.52 -2.58 12.22
N SER A 168 -11.87 -1.49 11.53
CA SER A 168 -13.18 -1.31 10.89
C SER A 168 -13.46 -2.40 9.87
N GLN A 169 -12.55 -2.58 8.90
CA GLN A 169 -12.67 -3.58 7.83
C GLN A 169 -12.85 -5.01 8.36
N PHE A 170 -12.19 -5.36 9.47
CA PHE A 170 -12.31 -6.68 10.10
C PHE A 170 -13.67 -6.84 10.80
N VAL A 171 -14.12 -5.81 11.54
CA VAL A 171 -15.43 -5.81 12.20
C VAL A 171 -16.56 -5.87 11.18
N ASP A 172 -16.49 -5.09 10.10
CA ASP A 172 -17.47 -5.08 9.00
C ASP A 172 -17.59 -6.46 8.34
N LEU A 173 -16.46 -7.12 8.06
CA LEU A 173 -16.44 -8.48 7.52
C LEU A 173 -17.01 -9.51 8.51
N THR A 174 -16.77 -9.34 9.80
CA THR A 174 -17.32 -10.21 10.86
C THR A 174 -18.85 -10.05 10.96
N ILE A 175 -19.36 -8.82 10.93
CA ILE A 175 -20.79 -8.53 10.90
C ILE A 175 -21.44 -9.11 9.64
N ARG A 176 -20.81 -8.93 8.47
CA ARG A 176 -21.31 -9.49 7.20
C ARG A 176 -21.31 -11.01 7.21
N LEU A 177 -20.28 -11.65 7.77
CA LEU A 177 -20.23 -13.11 7.94
C LEU A 177 -21.40 -13.61 8.80
N ASN A 178 -21.65 -12.97 9.95
CA ASN A 178 -22.75 -13.35 10.84
C ASN A 178 -24.12 -13.20 10.16
N ASN A 179 -24.34 -12.11 9.41
CA ASN A 179 -25.57 -11.90 8.64
C ASN A 179 -25.77 -12.96 7.54
N LEU A 180 -24.70 -13.37 6.85
CA LEU A 180 -24.77 -14.46 5.86
C LEU A 180 -25.02 -15.83 6.51
N LEU A 181 -24.44 -16.11 7.69
CA LEU A 181 -24.73 -17.34 8.44
C LEU A 181 -26.20 -17.42 8.85
N ILE A 182 -26.77 -16.32 9.39
CA ILE A 182 -28.20 -16.24 9.71
C ILE A 182 -29.06 -16.43 8.44
N THR A 183 -28.64 -15.83 7.32
CA THR A 183 -29.32 -15.98 6.02
C THR A 183 -29.28 -17.44 5.55
N ARG A 184 -28.14 -18.13 5.67
CA ARG A 184 -28.00 -19.55 5.34
C ARG A 184 -28.94 -20.42 6.19
N THR A 185 -29.01 -20.18 7.50
CA THR A 185 -29.93 -20.92 8.39
C THR A 185 -31.40 -20.67 8.03
N ARG A 186 -31.76 -19.44 7.65
CA ARG A 186 -33.12 -19.14 7.16
C ARG A 186 -33.44 -19.85 5.84
N LEU A 187 -32.49 -19.89 4.90
CA LEU A 187 -32.64 -20.63 3.64
C LEU A 187 -32.80 -22.14 3.88
N GLN A 188 -32.04 -22.72 4.82
CA GLN A 188 -32.19 -24.12 5.23
C GLN A 188 -33.60 -24.40 5.79
N ALA A 189 -34.10 -23.54 6.68
CA ALA A 189 -35.46 -23.68 7.23
C ALA A 189 -36.60 -23.42 6.21
N ILE A 190 -36.29 -22.81 5.05
CA ILE A 190 -37.21 -22.73 3.89
C ILE A 190 -37.10 -24.00 3.05
N LEU A 191 -35.90 -24.52 2.81
CA LEU A 191 -35.66 -25.78 2.09
C LEU A 191 -36.38 -26.97 2.74
N GLU A 192 -36.35 -27.05 4.08
CA GLU A 192 -37.09 -28.06 4.86
C GLU A 192 -38.63 -28.00 4.68
N LYS A 193 -39.16 -26.87 4.19
CA LYS A 193 -40.59 -26.62 4.00
C LYS A 193 -41.01 -26.63 2.52
N ALA A 194 -40.06 -26.66 1.59
CA ALA A 194 -40.31 -26.67 0.16
C ALA A 194 -41.09 -27.93 -0.23
N ARG A 195 -42.10 -27.78 -1.10
CA ARG A 195 -43.00 -28.89 -1.47
C ARG A 195 -42.93 -29.29 -2.93
N ASN A 196 -42.35 -28.46 -3.78
CA ASN A 196 -42.13 -28.75 -5.19
C ASN A 196 -40.64 -28.67 -5.54
N VAL A 197 -40.26 -29.33 -6.65
CA VAL A 197 -38.86 -29.45 -7.08
C VAL A 197 -38.28 -28.09 -7.49
N GLU A 198 -39.11 -27.17 -7.99
CA GLU A 198 -38.68 -25.85 -8.43
C GLU A 198 -38.26 -24.94 -7.27
N GLU A 199 -39.04 -24.90 -6.18
CA GLU A 199 -38.68 -24.26 -4.91
C GLU A 199 -37.37 -24.82 -4.36
N THR A 200 -37.25 -26.15 -4.28
CA THR A 200 -36.04 -26.83 -3.79
C THR A 200 -34.81 -26.39 -4.60
N LEU A 201 -34.87 -26.49 -5.93
CA LEU A 201 -33.76 -26.10 -6.81
C LEU A 201 -33.46 -24.59 -6.77
N ALA A 202 -34.45 -23.74 -6.50
CA ALA A 202 -34.24 -22.30 -6.33
C ALA A 202 -33.53 -21.99 -5.00
N VAL A 203 -33.96 -22.61 -3.90
CA VAL A 203 -33.36 -22.42 -2.58
C VAL A 203 -31.95 -23.02 -2.54
N GLU A 204 -31.69 -24.16 -3.18
CA GLU A 204 -30.35 -24.74 -3.31
C GLU A 204 -29.37 -23.83 -4.07
N ARG A 205 -29.82 -23.19 -5.16
CA ARG A 205 -29.01 -22.20 -5.90
C ARG A 205 -28.59 -21.04 -5.00
N GLU A 206 -29.53 -20.49 -4.23
CA GLU A 206 -29.25 -19.42 -3.26
C GLU A 206 -28.36 -19.88 -2.09
N LEU A 207 -28.57 -21.10 -1.58
CA LEU A 207 -27.75 -21.70 -0.54
C LEU A 207 -26.30 -21.86 -0.98
N ASN A 208 -26.08 -22.28 -2.23
CA ASN A 208 -24.75 -22.39 -2.84
C ASN A 208 -24.08 -21.03 -3.01
N ARG A 209 -24.81 -20.00 -3.49
CA ARG A 209 -24.32 -18.62 -3.60
C ARG A 209 -23.89 -18.07 -2.24
N VAL A 210 -24.77 -18.14 -1.23
CA VAL A 210 -24.50 -17.67 0.13
C VAL A 210 -23.34 -18.43 0.77
N SER A 211 -23.22 -19.75 0.53
CA SER A 211 -22.09 -20.55 1.01
C SER A 211 -20.77 -20.11 0.38
N GLY A 212 -20.75 -19.77 -0.91
CA GLY A 212 -19.59 -19.20 -1.58
C GLY A 212 -19.13 -17.88 -0.97
N GLU A 213 -20.05 -16.94 -0.72
CA GLU A 213 -19.75 -15.67 -0.06
C GLU A 213 -19.21 -15.86 1.37
N ILE A 214 -19.77 -16.81 2.13
CA ILE A 214 -19.30 -17.15 3.48
C ILE A 214 -17.83 -17.62 3.46
N GLU A 215 -17.46 -18.53 2.56
CA GLU A 215 -16.09 -19.04 2.49
C GLU A 215 -15.11 -17.99 1.96
N GLN A 216 -15.52 -17.12 1.04
CA GLN A 216 -14.72 -15.96 0.61
C GLN A 216 -14.42 -15.01 1.78
N ILE A 217 -15.43 -14.66 2.59
CA ILE A 217 -15.25 -13.76 3.74
C ILE A 217 -14.40 -14.41 4.83
N LYS A 218 -14.62 -15.70 5.14
CA LYS A 218 -13.75 -16.46 6.05
C LYS A 218 -12.30 -16.48 5.58
N GLY A 219 -12.06 -16.68 4.28
CA GLY A 219 -10.72 -16.61 3.68
C GLY A 219 -10.06 -15.25 3.89
N ARG A 220 -10.82 -14.16 3.68
CA ARG A 220 -10.33 -12.78 3.88
C ARG A 220 -10.04 -12.47 5.35
N LEU A 221 -10.90 -12.89 6.28
CA LEU A 221 -10.68 -12.74 7.72
C LEU A 221 -9.43 -13.50 8.18
N ARG A 222 -9.21 -14.74 7.72
CA ARG A 222 -7.97 -15.50 7.99
C ARG A 222 -6.73 -14.78 7.46
N LEU A 223 -6.80 -14.18 6.28
CA LEU A 223 -5.69 -13.41 5.70
C LEU A 223 -5.41 -12.15 6.51
N PHE A 224 -6.44 -11.42 6.95
CA PHE A 224 -6.28 -10.25 7.83
C PHE A 224 -5.68 -10.64 9.19
N GLN A 225 -6.13 -11.73 9.81
CA GLN A 225 -5.53 -12.25 11.05
C GLN A 225 -4.02 -12.51 10.87
N ASN A 226 -3.62 -13.22 9.81
CA ASN A 226 -2.21 -13.48 9.47
C ASN A 226 -1.38 -12.23 9.14
N LEU A 227 -2.01 -11.08 8.83
CA LEU A 227 -1.33 -9.80 8.58
C LEU A 227 -1.21 -8.93 9.85
N VAL A 228 -2.10 -9.15 10.83
CA VAL A 228 -2.01 -8.51 12.16
C VAL A 228 -1.05 -9.29 13.05
N ASP A 229 -1.09 -10.62 13.02
CA ASP A 229 -0.19 -11.46 13.82
C ASP A 229 1.26 -11.37 13.32
N TYR A 230 1.46 -11.31 11.99
CA TYR A 230 2.79 -11.26 11.37
C TYR A 230 2.93 -10.09 10.38
N ALA A 231 3.85 -9.19 10.73
CA ALA A 231 4.33 -8.15 9.84
C ALA A 231 5.06 -8.74 8.63
N THR A 232 4.97 -8.05 7.48
CA THR A 232 5.72 -8.45 6.26
C THR A 232 6.93 -7.54 6.08
N VAL A 233 8.14 -8.10 6.11
CA VAL A 233 9.37 -7.37 5.79
C VAL A 233 9.91 -7.85 4.45
N GLN A 234 10.11 -6.91 3.52
CA GLN A 234 10.77 -7.12 2.24
C GLN A 234 12.17 -6.49 2.32
N LEU A 235 13.19 -7.28 2.01
CA LEU A 235 14.60 -6.93 2.10
C LEU A 235 15.22 -7.08 0.71
N THR A 236 15.77 -5.99 0.18
CA THR A 236 16.58 -6.03 -1.04
C THR A 236 18.03 -5.70 -0.68
N PHE A 237 18.91 -6.69 -0.87
CA PHE A 237 20.34 -6.56 -0.64
C PHE A 237 21.04 -6.11 -1.92
N PHE A 238 21.94 -5.13 -1.81
CA PHE A 238 22.80 -4.72 -2.92
C PHE A 238 24.25 -4.63 -2.47
N VAL A 239 25.17 -4.91 -3.38
CA VAL A 239 26.61 -4.83 -3.09
C VAL A 239 27.00 -3.37 -2.94
N ARG A 240 27.40 -2.98 -1.74
CA ARG A 240 28.04 -1.67 -1.54
C ARG A 240 29.48 -1.77 -2.04
N HIS A 241 29.68 -1.52 -3.33
CA HIS A 241 31.00 -1.11 -3.80
C HIS A 241 31.38 0.13 -3.00
N GLY A 242 32.46 0.00 -2.20
CA GLY A 242 32.99 1.14 -1.48
C GLY A 242 33.23 2.26 -2.49
N GLN A 243 32.76 3.47 -2.21
CA GLN A 243 33.13 4.61 -3.03
C GLN A 243 34.62 4.80 -2.83
N SER A 244 35.40 4.23 -3.75
CA SER A 244 36.75 4.67 -4.01
C SER A 244 36.61 6.15 -4.32
N SER A 245 36.99 6.99 -3.36
CA SER A 245 37.32 8.37 -3.65
C SER A 245 38.31 8.29 -4.81
N VAL A 246 37.86 8.67 -6.00
CA VAL A 246 38.76 8.91 -7.12
C VAL A 246 39.51 10.17 -6.73
N THR A 247 40.50 10.01 -5.85
CA THR A 247 41.58 10.95 -5.68
C THR A 247 42.11 11.13 -7.09
N PRO A 248 41.96 12.32 -7.71
CA PRO A 248 42.48 12.52 -9.04
C PRO A 248 43.97 12.32 -8.90
N ASN A 249 44.49 11.20 -9.42
CA ASN A 249 45.93 10.99 -9.47
C ASN A 249 46.46 12.18 -10.27
N PRO A 250 47.26 13.08 -9.68
CA PRO A 250 47.75 14.23 -10.41
C PRO A 250 48.72 13.70 -11.45
N VAL A 251 48.20 13.47 -12.65
CA VAL A 251 49.00 13.10 -13.82
C VAL A 251 50.01 14.23 -13.96
N LYS A 252 51.27 13.94 -13.61
CA LYS A 252 52.38 14.83 -13.88
C LYS A 252 52.54 14.83 -15.40
N VAL A 253 51.80 15.73 -16.05
CA VAL A 253 51.90 15.94 -17.48
C VAL A 253 53.23 16.62 -17.72
N ASP A 254 54.28 15.81 -17.94
CA ASP A 254 55.61 16.31 -18.27
C ASP A 254 55.62 16.75 -19.74
N THR A 255 54.89 17.83 -20.01
CA THR A 255 54.77 18.41 -21.34
C THR A 255 56.11 19.07 -21.70
N PRO A 256 56.79 18.67 -22.79
CA PRO A 256 58.05 19.29 -23.21
C PRO A 256 57.90 20.73 -23.74
N ILE A 257 56.70 21.30 -23.62
CA ILE A 257 56.28 22.57 -24.22
C ILE A 257 56.22 23.65 -23.13
N TYR A 258 57.33 24.37 -22.96
CA TYR A 258 57.55 25.29 -21.83
C TYR A 258 56.55 26.45 -21.69
N TRP A 259 55.82 26.84 -22.74
CA TRP A 259 54.92 28.00 -22.69
C TRP A 259 53.65 27.77 -21.85
N ILE A 260 53.24 26.51 -21.62
CA ILE A 260 52.02 26.18 -20.87
C ILE A 260 52.17 26.48 -19.37
N LYS A 261 53.39 26.51 -18.81
CA LYS A 261 53.63 26.81 -17.37
C LYS A 261 53.21 28.22 -16.92
N ARG A 262 52.86 29.14 -17.83
CA ARG A 262 52.33 30.47 -17.49
C ARG A 262 50.81 30.48 -17.28
N PHE A 263 50.09 29.50 -17.82
CA PHE A 263 48.64 29.41 -17.66
C PHE A 263 48.32 28.38 -16.58
N ASP A 264 47.91 28.85 -15.41
CA ASP A 264 47.36 27.98 -14.39
C ASP A 264 46.04 27.38 -14.92
N VAL A 265 46.11 26.11 -15.32
CA VAL A 265 45.02 25.39 -16.01
C VAL A 265 43.76 25.32 -15.16
N VAL A 266 43.89 25.44 -13.83
CA VAL A 266 42.78 25.51 -12.87
C VAL A 266 41.86 26.73 -13.14
N THR A 267 42.39 27.81 -13.74
CA THR A 267 41.62 29.02 -14.04
C THR A 267 40.75 28.92 -15.30
N LEU A 268 41.02 27.97 -16.22
CA LEU A 268 40.34 27.89 -17.52
C LEU A 268 38.98 27.16 -17.50
N PHE A 269 38.68 26.43 -16.42
CA PHE A 269 37.46 25.61 -16.30
C PHE A 269 36.45 26.13 -15.28
N ARG A 270 36.60 27.38 -14.83
CA ARG A 270 35.72 28.01 -13.85
C ARG A 270 34.86 29.09 -14.52
N ASN A 271 33.69 28.69 -14.98
CA ASN A 271 32.61 29.58 -15.41
C ASN A 271 31.27 29.03 -14.89
#